data_AF-A0A9Q1J4L8-F1
#
_entry.id   AF-A0A9Q1J4L8-F1
#
_cell.length_a   1.000
_cell.length_b   1.000
_cell.length_c   1.000
_cell.angle_alpha   90.00
_cell.angle_beta   90.00
_cell.angle_gamma   90.00
#
_symmetry.space_group_name_H-M   'P 1'
#
loop_
_entity.id
_entity.type
_entity.pdbx_description
1 polymer ?
#
loop_
_entity_poly.entity_id
_entity_poly.type
_entity_poly.pdbx_seq_one_letter_code
_entity_poly.pdbx_strand_id
1 'polypeptide(L)'
;MKAHSSSCDWLLPLSITVVRCLAFACGSSHESVCRLILRRPKENRTVIMPPKKAKGTVKNSKKKLDGGDQREEKYRRSVLDVAVLKEHLVLRREVARQAQASSEELKSQMRGLKEELSEEREEKKDISADLARQNKSLKTEMGVKVQKLETEVTTLRGKLDKCQEELKVEKEARARMEQEKDASICELKNQLDHMETGYQKILHDTLDSLLSHLADARLRWTDESTSIHLEYKELLSSFGLNPLQL
;
A
#
# COMPACT_ATOMS: atom_id res chain seq x y z
N MET A 1 21.23 -3.86 -40.90
CA MET A 1 21.86 -3.98 -39.57
C MET A 1 20.80 -4.38 -38.55
N LYS A 2 21.14 -5.42 -37.79
CA LYS A 2 20.54 -6.04 -36.59
C LYS A 2 19.16 -5.63 -36.06
N ALA A 3 18.39 -6.69 -35.82
CA ALA A 3 17.13 -6.81 -35.10
C ALA A 3 17.27 -6.63 -33.58
N HIS A 4 16.17 -6.20 -32.96
CA HIS A 4 15.67 -6.49 -31.60
C HIS A 4 14.14 -6.27 -31.74
N SER A 5 13.20 -7.22 -31.64
CA SER A 5 12.94 -8.30 -30.66
C SER A 5 12.95 -7.81 -29.21
N SER A 6 11.78 -7.51 -28.66
CA SER A 6 11.13 -8.34 -27.62
C SER A 6 10.04 -7.58 -26.85
N SER A 7 9.04 -8.35 -26.39
CA SER A 7 8.09 -8.13 -25.27
C SER A 7 6.86 -7.26 -25.55
N CYS A 8 5.71 -7.84 -25.92
CA CYS A 8 4.77 -8.69 -25.15
C CYS A 8 3.88 -7.90 -24.17
N ASP A 9 2.66 -7.67 -24.62
CA ASP A 9 1.37 -8.02 -23.99
C ASP A 9 1.25 -7.91 -22.47
N TRP A 10 0.55 -6.88 -21.99
CA TRP A 10 -0.21 -6.93 -20.74
C TRP A 10 -1.50 -6.10 -20.86
N LEU A 11 -2.54 -6.72 -21.42
CA LEU A 11 -3.93 -6.30 -21.29
C LEU A 11 -4.71 -7.39 -20.54
N LEU A 12 -5.01 -7.08 -19.26
CA LEU A 12 -6.11 -7.57 -18.40
C LEU A 12 -6.05 -9.03 -17.87
N PRO A 13 -6.73 -9.39 -16.74
CA PRO A 13 -7.36 -8.57 -15.69
C PRO A 13 -6.96 -8.99 -14.24
N LEU A 14 -6.88 -8.02 -13.34
CA LEU A 14 -6.89 -8.25 -11.89
C LEU A 14 -8.29 -8.73 -11.45
N SER A 15 -8.55 -10.04 -11.47
CA SER A 15 -9.81 -10.62 -10.94
C SER A 15 -9.68 -12.06 -10.43
N ILE A 16 -8.55 -12.45 -9.84
CA ILE A 16 -8.42 -13.81 -9.24
C ILE A 16 -7.97 -13.81 -7.77
N THR A 17 -7.58 -12.67 -7.19
CA THR A 17 -7.03 -12.67 -5.81
C THR A 17 -8.05 -12.39 -4.70
N VAL A 18 -9.34 -12.15 -5.01
CA VAL A 18 -10.36 -11.88 -3.98
C VAL A 18 -11.17 -13.12 -3.60
N VAL A 19 -11.20 -14.18 -4.42
CA VAL A 19 -11.96 -15.40 -4.08
C VAL A 19 -11.15 -16.39 -3.23
N ARG A 20 -9.83 -16.20 -3.09
CA ARG A 20 -8.98 -17.11 -2.29
C ARG A 20 -8.81 -16.70 -0.82
N CYS A 21 -9.31 -15.53 -0.41
CA CYS A 21 -9.32 -15.10 1.00
C CYS A 21 -10.64 -15.40 1.74
N LEU A 22 -11.69 -15.87 1.05
CA LEU A 22 -12.94 -16.33 1.69
C LEU A 22 -12.99 -17.85 1.91
N ALA A 23 -11.98 -18.60 1.48
CA ALA A 23 -11.86 -20.04 1.72
C ALA A 23 -10.99 -20.39 2.95
N PHE A 24 -10.74 -19.43 3.85
CA PHE A 24 -10.21 -19.72 5.19
C PHE A 24 -11.25 -19.51 6.30
N ALA A 25 -12.50 -19.25 5.92
CA ALA A 25 -13.63 -19.03 6.82
C ALA A 25 -14.73 -20.09 6.61
N CYS A 26 -14.36 -21.37 6.53
CA CYS A 26 -15.29 -22.47 6.82
C CYS A 26 -14.49 -23.76 7.04
N GLY A 27 -14.01 -23.92 8.26
CA GLY A 27 -13.30 -25.11 8.73
C GLY A 27 -13.95 -25.64 9.99
N SER A 28 -15.23 -25.98 9.89
CA SER A 28 -15.89 -26.90 10.79
C SER A 28 -15.04 -28.17 10.93
N SER A 29 -15.03 -28.73 12.14
CA SER A 29 -14.39 -29.99 12.53
C SER A 29 -12.95 -29.88 13.04
N HIS A 30 -12.79 -29.28 14.21
CA HIS A 30 -11.75 -29.71 15.16
C HIS A 30 -12.38 -30.15 16.48
N GLU A 31 -13.44 -30.97 16.37
CA GLU A 31 -14.16 -31.58 17.49
C GLU A 31 -13.91 -33.12 17.56
N SER A 32 -12.79 -33.61 17.01
CA SER A 32 -12.50 -35.06 16.99
C SER A 32 -11.09 -35.50 17.39
N VAL A 33 -10.21 -34.60 17.84
CA VAL A 33 -8.82 -35.00 18.21
C VAL A 33 -8.60 -35.17 19.72
N CYS A 34 -9.57 -34.82 20.58
CA CYS A 34 -9.42 -34.93 22.05
C CYS A 34 -10.33 -35.97 22.71
N ARG A 35 -10.67 -37.08 22.04
CA ARG A 35 -11.50 -38.16 22.64
C ARG A 35 -10.83 -39.54 22.69
N LEU A 36 -9.51 -39.60 22.64
CA LEU A 36 -8.79 -40.86 22.81
C LEU A 36 -7.55 -40.63 23.66
N ILE A 37 -7.71 -40.70 24.99
CA ILE A 37 -6.75 -41.15 26.01
C ILE A 37 -7.45 -40.84 27.33
N LEU A 38 -8.16 -41.84 27.86
CA LEU A 38 -8.48 -42.10 29.28
C LEU A 38 -9.56 -43.20 29.32
N ARG A 39 -9.31 -44.33 28.62
CA ARG A 39 -9.94 -45.60 29.01
C ARG A 39 -9.23 -46.05 30.28
N ARG A 40 -9.92 -45.95 31.42
CA ARG A 40 -9.51 -46.61 32.67
C ARG A 40 -9.45 -48.14 32.43
N PRO A 41 -8.37 -48.84 32.80
CA PRO A 41 -8.44 -50.27 33.04
C PRO A 41 -9.09 -50.48 34.43
N LYS A 42 -10.21 -51.19 34.45
CA LYS A 42 -10.67 -51.95 35.61
C LYS A 42 -10.01 -53.35 35.57
N GLU A 43 -10.14 -54.08 36.69
CA GLU A 43 -9.55 -55.38 37.02
C GLU A 43 -8.06 -55.33 37.48
N ASN A 44 -7.61 -56.05 38.51
CA ASN A 44 -8.20 -57.21 39.16
C ASN A 44 -7.68 -57.34 40.61
N ARG A 45 -8.59 -57.50 41.57
CA ARG A 45 -8.29 -57.71 42.99
C ARG A 45 -8.13 -59.21 43.20
N THR A 46 -6.90 -59.72 43.28
CA THR A 46 -6.66 -61.12 43.64
C THR A 46 -6.99 -61.33 45.12
N VAL A 47 -8.18 -61.89 45.39
CA VAL A 47 -8.55 -62.44 46.68
C VAL A 47 -7.93 -63.84 46.78
N ILE A 48 -6.88 -63.99 47.58
CA ILE A 48 -6.34 -65.30 47.94
C ILE A 48 -7.20 -65.84 49.09
N MET A 49 -8.04 -66.83 48.80
CA MET A 49 -8.70 -67.66 49.82
C MET A 49 -7.76 -68.80 50.25
N PRO A 50 -7.70 -69.18 51.53
CA PRO A 50 -7.00 -70.39 51.97
C PRO A 50 -7.86 -71.64 51.75
N PRO A 51 -7.28 -72.82 51.45
CA PRO A 51 -8.06 -74.02 51.12
C PRO A 51 -8.69 -74.68 52.36
N LYS A 52 -9.94 -75.13 52.19
CA LYS A 52 -10.72 -75.91 53.15
C LYS A 52 -10.12 -77.31 53.35
N LYS A 53 -10.01 -77.72 54.62
CA LYS A 53 -9.54 -79.04 55.08
C LYS A 53 -10.55 -80.13 54.77
N ALA A 54 -10.08 -81.25 54.20
CA ALA A 54 -10.77 -82.53 54.17
C ALA A 54 -10.47 -83.32 55.46
N LYS A 55 -11.52 -83.96 55.96
CA LYS A 55 -11.63 -84.65 57.24
C LYS A 55 -11.34 -86.14 57.00
N GLY A 56 -10.31 -86.69 57.63
CA GLY A 56 -9.96 -88.11 57.55
C GLY A 56 -9.61 -88.63 58.95
N THR A 57 -10.58 -89.31 59.54
CA THR A 57 -10.57 -89.89 60.88
C THR A 57 -9.92 -91.27 60.83
N VAL A 58 -8.82 -91.52 61.56
CA VAL A 58 -8.49 -92.88 62.02
C VAL A 58 -7.96 -92.84 63.45
N LYS A 59 -8.59 -93.71 64.23
CA LYS A 59 -8.55 -93.96 65.65
C LYS A 59 -7.47 -95.00 65.90
N ASN A 60 -6.50 -94.74 66.77
CA ASN A 60 -6.06 -95.80 67.69
C ASN A 60 -5.38 -95.26 68.95
N SER A 61 -5.64 -96.02 69.99
CA SER A 61 -5.63 -95.63 71.39
C SER A 61 -4.37 -96.10 72.11
N LYS A 62 -4.07 -95.38 73.21
CA LYS A 62 -3.62 -95.92 74.50
C LYS A 62 -2.09 -95.96 74.73
N LYS A 63 -1.56 -94.88 75.32
CA LYS A 63 -0.94 -94.96 76.65
C LYS A 63 -0.86 -93.57 77.29
N LYS A 64 -1.28 -93.52 78.56
CA LYS A 64 -1.35 -92.36 79.45
C LYS A 64 0.04 -91.78 79.74
N LEU A 65 0.03 -90.49 80.10
CA LEU A 65 1.13 -89.67 80.64
C LEU A 65 2.04 -89.21 79.48
N ASP A 66 1.71 -88.15 78.75
CA ASP A 66 1.86 -86.78 79.23
C ASP A 66 0.94 -85.82 78.45
N GLY A 67 -0.14 -85.36 79.09
CA GLY A 67 -1.11 -84.43 78.48
C GLY A 67 -0.66 -82.97 78.55
N GLY A 68 0.48 -82.70 79.20
CA GLY A 68 1.09 -81.38 79.32
C GLY A 68 1.78 -80.98 78.01
N ASP A 69 2.70 -81.81 77.52
CA ASP A 69 3.63 -81.48 76.44
C ASP A 69 2.95 -81.18 75.10
N GLN A 70 1.95 -81.96 74.66
CA GLN A 70 1.25 -81.68 73.38
C GLN A 70 0.33 -80.44 73.43
N ARG A 71 -0.21 -80.09 74.60
CA ARG A 71 -0.99 -78.85 74.79
C ARG A 71 -0.05 -77.64 74.85
N GLU A 72 1.07 -77.81 75.53
CA GLU A 72 2.08 -76.77 75.68
C GLU A 72 2.79 -76.46 74.36
N GLU A 73 3.11 -77.47 73.55
CA GLU A 73 3.67 -77.31 72.20
C GLU A 73 2.72 -76.58 71.24
N LYS A 74 1.41 -76.88 71.31
CA LYS A 74 0.37 -76.16 70.56
C LYS A 74 0.23 -74.71 71.04
N TYR A 75 0.38 -74.48 72.34
CA TYR A 75 0.37 -73.14 72.92
C TYR A 75 1.59 -72.34 72.46
N ARG A 76 2.81 -72.90 72.51
CA ARG A 76 4.04 -72.28 71.97
C ARG A 76 3.91 -71.96 70.47
N ARG A 77 3.37 -72.89 69.67
CA ARG A 77 3.07 -72.64 68.25
C ARG A 77 2.09 -71.49 68.07
N SER A 78 1.02 -71.46 68.84
CA SER A 78 0.02 -70.39 68.78
C SER A 78 0.61 -69.03 69.19
N VAL A 79 1.52 -69.00 70.18
CA VAL A 79 2.24 -67.78 70.59
C VAL A 79 3.15 -67.28 69.47
N LEU A 80 3.91 -68.16 68.81
CA LEU A 80 4.73 -67.81 67.65
C LEU A 80 3.88 -67.32 66.47
N ASP A 81 2.78 -68.00 66.16
CA ASP A 81 1.86 -67.59 65.10
C ASP A 81 1.28 -66.19 65.38
N VAL A 82 0.91 -65.91 66.63
CA VAL A 82 0.46 -64.57 67.05
C VAL A 82 1.56 -63.52 66.89
N ALA A 83 2.82 -63.85 67.19
CA ALA A 83 3.94 -62.93 66.99
C ALA A 83 4.18 -62.62 65.50
N VAL A 84 4.23 -63.64 64.64
CA VAL A 84 4.38 -63.48 63.18
C VAL A 84 3.23 -62.69 62.57
N LEU A 85 1.99 -62.96 63.00
CA LEU A 85 0.82 -62.21 62.54
C LEU A 85 0.87 -60.73 62.97
N LYS A 86 1.38 -60.43 64.18
CA LYS A 86 1.60 -59.06 64.63
C LYS A 86 2.65 -58.34 63.78
N GLU A 87 3.78 -58.98 63.48
CA GLU A 87 4.81 -58.43 62.58
C GLU A 87 4.26 -58.15 61.18
N HIS A 88 3.51 -59.09 60.61
CA HIS A 88 2.90 -58.90 59.29
C HIS A 88 1.85 -57.77 59.27
N LEU A 89 1.11 -57.58 60.38
CA LEU A 89 0.23 -56.43 60.57
C LEU A 89 1.00 -55.11 60.60
N VAL A 90 2.15 -55.06 61.28
CA VAL A 90 3.03 -53.89 61.32
C VAL A 90 3.57 -53.57 59.93
N LEU A 91 4.10 -54.56 59.21
CA LEU A 91 4.58 -54.40 57.83
C LEU A 91 3.49 -53.88 56.90
N ARG A 92 2.27 -54.45 56.96
CA ARG A 92 1.14 -53.98 56.13
C ARG A 92 0.74 -52.55 56.46
N ARG A 93 0.76 -52.14 57.73
CA ARG A 93 0.49 -50.76 58.14
C ARG A 93 1.55 -49.81 57.59
N GLU A 94 2.81 -50.19 57.65
CA GLU A 94 3.90 -49.35 57.14
C GLU A 94 3.85 -49.18 55.62
N VAL A 95 3.61 -50.26 54.87
CA VAL A 95 3.40 -50.19 53.42
C VAL A 95 2.19 -49.31 53.09
N ALA A 96 1.08 -49.45 53.83
CA ALA A 96 -0.09 -48.60 53.64
C ALA A 96 0.21 -47.12 53.92
N ARG A 97 0.96 -46.82 54.98
CA ARG A 97 1.39 -45.45 55.34
C ARG A 97 2.30 -44.86 54.26
N GLN A 98 3.26 -45.61 53.76
CA GLN A 98 4.17 -45.17 52.69
C GLN A 98 3.43 -44.95 51.36
N ALA A 99 2.48 -45.82 51.03
CA ALA A 99 1.61 -45.65 49.87
C ALA A 99 0.70 -44.42 50.00
N GLN A 100 0.20 -44.11 51.21
CA GLN A 100 -0.56 -42.91 51.48
C GLN A 100 0.30 -41.64 51.34
N ALA A 101 1.48 -41.62 51.95
CA ALA A 101 2.41 -40.49 51.87
C ALA A 101 2.81 -40.17 50.42
N SER A 102 3.20 -41.19 49.64
CA SER A 102 3.51 -41.01 48.22
C SER A 102 2.29 -40.58 47.38
N SER A 103 1.09 -41.06 47.71
CA SER A 103 -0.14 -40.58 47.06
C SER A 103 -0.44 -39.12 47.38
N GLU A 104 -0.23 -38.68 48.61
CA GLU A 104 -0.42 -37.29 49.04
C GLU A 104 0.59 -36.35 48.40
N GLU A 105 1.85 -36.78 48.29
CA GLU A 105 2.89 -36.05 47.59
C GLU A 105 2.55 -35.88 46.11
N LEU A 106 2.20 -36.96 45.41
CA LEU A 106 1.79 -36.89 44.00
C LEU A 106 0.55 -36.01 43.80
N LYS A 107 -0.44 -36.09 44.71
CA LYS A 107 -1.61 -35.19 44.66
C LYS A 107 -1.20 -33.74 44.83
N SER A 108 -0.21 -33.44 45.66
CA SER A 108 0.28 -32.08 45.87
C SER A 108 1.03 -31.56 44.66
N GLN A 109 1.90 -32.39 44.05
CA GLN A 109 2.54 -32.08 42.77
C GLN A 109 1.53 -31.85 41.65
N MET A 110 0.50 -32.70 41.53
CA MET A 110 -0.56 -32.50 40.52
C MET A 110 -1.34 -31.20 40.74
N ARG A 111 -1.54 -30.76 41.98
CA ARG A 111 -2.19 -29.46 42.25
C ARG A 111 -1.30 -28.31 41.80
N GLY A 112 -0.01 -28.34 42.15
CA GLY A 112 0.96 -27.32 41.72
C GLY A 112 1.06 -27.19 40.20
N LEU A 113 1.27 -28.32 39.50
CA LEU A 113 1.33 -28.32 38.03
C LEU A 113 0.02 -27.82 37.37
N LYS A 114 -1.13 -28.04 38.01
CA LYS A 114 -2.42 -27.55 37.50
C LYS A 114 -2.56 -26.04 37.70
N GLU A 115 -2.03 -25.53 38.80
CA GLU A 115 -1.98 -24.09 39.10
C GLU A 115 -1.05 -23.37 38.13
N GLU A 116 0.19 -23.84 37.96
CA GLU A 116 1.14 -23.32 36.97
C GLU A 116 0.55 -23.33 35.55
N LEU A 117 -0.06 -24.45 35.13
CA LEU A 117 -0.72 -24.51 33.82
C LEU A 117 -1.89 -23.52 33.69
N SER A 118 -2.59 -23.24 34.78
CA SER A 118 -3.66 -22.26 34.80
C SER A 118 -3.10 -20.84 34.67
N GLU A 119 -2.04 -20.52 35.41
CA GLU A 119 -1.35 -19.23 35.37
C GLU A 119 -0.81 -18.94 33.98
N GLU A 120 -0.05 -19.87 33.39
CA GLU A 120 0.47 -19.76 32.01
C GLU A 120 -0.62 -19.54 30.97
N ARG A 121 -1.81 -20.12 31.18
CA ARG A 121 -2.96 -19.90 30.28
C ARG A 121 -3.54 -18.50 30.41
N GLU A 122 -3.60 -17.96 31.62
CA GLU A 122 -4.05 -16.59 31.84
C GLU A 122 -3.01 -15.58 31.31
N GLU A 123 -1.72 -15.78 31.60
CA GLU A 123 -0.64 -14.94 31.04
C GLU A 123 -0.68 -14.92 29.52
N LYS A 124 -0.83 -16.08 28.88
CA LYS A 124 -0.97 -16.16 27.42
C LYS A 124 -2.21 -15.41 26.91
N LYS A 125 -3.33 -15.46 27.62
CA LYS A 125 -4.54 -14.70 27.25
C LYS A 125 -4.30 -13.21 27.38
N ASP A 126 -3.64 -12.76 28.45
CA ASP A 126 -3.32 -11.36 28.68
C ASP A 126 -2.37 -10.82 27.60
N ILE A 127 -1.30 -11.55 27.31
CA ILE A 127 -0.37 -11.23 26.21
C ILE A 127 -1.12 -11.18 24.87
N SER A 128 -1.98 -12.17 24.60
CA SER A 128 -2.77 -12.20 23.36
C SER A 128 -3.74 -11.02 23.27
N ALA A 129 -4.34 -10.59 24.39
CA ALA A 129 -5.23 -9.44 24.44
C ALA A 129 -4.46 -8.15 24.19
N ASP A 130 -3.26 -8.00 24.76
CA ASP A 130 -2.39 -6.85 24.53
C ASP A 130 -1.92 -6.74 23.09
N LEU A 131 -1.46 -7.84 22.50
CA LEU A 131 -1.09 -7.88 21.09
C LEU A 131 -2.28 -7.54 20.18
N ALA A 132 -3.49 -7.98 20.52
CA ALA A 132 -4.70 -7.62 19.78
C ALA A 132 -5.00 -6.11 19.89
N ARG A 133 -4.86 -5.53 21.09
CA ARG A 133 -5.01 -4.07 21.31
C ARG A 133 -3.99 -3.27 20.51
N GLN A 134 -2.71 -3.64 20.57
CA GLN A 134 -1.63 -2.99 19.82
C GLN A 134 -1.86 -3.07 18.31
N ASN A 135 -2.18 -4.26 17.79
CA ASN A 135 -2.50 -4.44 16.37
C ASN A 135 -3.68 -3.58 15.93
N LYS A 136 -4.72 -3.47 16.75
CA LYS A 136 -5.86 -2.60 16.45
C LYS A 136 -5.43 -1.12 16.41
N SER A 137 -4.67 -0.68 17.40
CA SER A 137 -4.13 0.69 17.46
C SER A 137 -3.30 1.03 16.23
N LEU A 138 -2.33 0.18 15.88
CA LEU A 138 -1.47 0.38 14.71
C LEU A 138 -2.26 0.40 13.40
N LYS A 139 -3.25 -0.49 13.25
CA LYS A 139 -4.14 -0.49 12.07
C LYS A 139 -4.95 0.80 11.97
N THR A 140 -5.48 1.30 13.08
CA THR A 140 -6.24 2.56 13.08
C THR A 140 -5.34 3.76 12.79
N GLU A 141 -4.15 3.83 13.39
CA GLU A 141 -3.19 4.91 13.13
C GLU A 141 -2.76 4.93 11.66
N MET A 142 -2.44 3.75 11.10
CA MET A 142 -2.09 3.63 9.69
C MET A 142 -3.26 4.02 8.79
N GLY A 143 -4.49 3.60 9.12
CA GLY A 143 -5.69 3.99 8.39
C GLY A 143 -5.89 5.51 8.35
N VAL A 144 -5.69 6.18 9.49
CA VAL A 144 -5.75 7.66 9.57
C VAL A 144 -4.65 8.31 8.72
N LYS A 145 -3.42 7.79 8.77
CA LYS A 145 -2.31 8.31 7.94
C LYS A 145 -2.61 8.17 6.45
N VAL A 146 -3.12 7.02 6.01
CA VAL A 146 -3.52 6.78 4.62
C VAL A 146 -4.61 7.76 4.20
N GLN A 147 -5.69 7.91 4.97
CA GLN A 147 -6.76 8.86 4.67
C GLN A 147 -6.26 10.30 4.59
N LYS A 148 -5.37 10.70 5.49
CA LYS A 148 -4.75 12.03 5.47
C LYS A 148 -3.95 12.25 4.19
N LEU A 149 -3.10 11.30 3.81
CA LEU A 149 -2.30 11.41 2.59
C LEU A 149 -3.18 11.40 1.34
N GLU A 150 -4.23 10.57 1.30
CA GLU A 150 -5.19 10.54 0.20
C GLU A 150 -5.90 11.88 0.02
N THR A 151 -6.34 12.50 1.12
CA THR A 151 -6.99 13.83 1.09
C THR A 151 -6.02 14.96 0.71
N GLU A 152 -4.77 14.90 1.16
CA GLU A 152 -3.74 15.85 0.72
C GLU A 152 -3.44 15.71 -0.77
N VAL A 153 -3.31 14.47 -1.28
CA VAL A 153 -3.07 14.21 -2.70
C VAL A 153 -4.22 14.71 -3.57
N THR A 154 -5.48 14.45 -3.18
CA THR A 154 -6.63 14.95 -3.95
C THR A 154 -6.72 16.48 -3.92
N THR A 155 -6.45 17.10 -2.76
CA THR A 155 -6.43 18.56 -2.62
C THR A 155 -5.33 19.20 -3.48
N LEU A 156 -4.12 18.64 -3.46
CA LEU A 156 -2.99 19.16 -4.25
C LEU A 156 -3.23 19.00 -5.75
N ARG A 157 -3.80 17.87 -6.18
CA ARG A 157 -4.22 17.67 -7.58
C ARG A 157 -5.24 18.73 -8.00
N GLY A 158 -6.28 18.96 -7.20
CA GLY A 158 -7.28 19.99 -7.50
C GLY A 158 -6.69 21.40 -7.57
N LYS A 159 -5.71 21.74 -6.71
CA LYS A 159 -4.98 23.02 -6.79
C LYS A 159 -4.13 23.13 -8.06
N LEU A 160 -3.47 22.04 -8.45
CA LEU A 160 -2.66 21.98 -9.66
C LEU A 160 -3.52 22.18 -10.90
N ASP A 161 -4.64 21.47 -11.02
CA ASP A 161 -5.57 21.57 -12.15
C ASP A 161 -6.12 23.00 -12.27
N LYS A 162 -6.52 23.60 -11.14
CA LYS A 162 -6.98 25.00 -11.12
C LYS A 162 -5.91 25.98 -11.59
N CYS A 163 -4.68 25.85 -11.09
CA CYS A 163 -3.57 26.73 -11.48
C CYS A 163 -3.20 26.57 -12.96
N GLN A 164 -3.26 25.35 -13.49
CA GLN A 164 -3.03 25.09 -14.91
C GLN A 164 -4.08 25.75 -15.80
N GLU A 165 -5.36 25.69 -15.40
CA GLU A 165 -6.44 26.33 -16.14
C GLU A 165 -6.32 27.86 -16.09
N GLU A 166 -6.07 28.44 -14.91
CA GLU A 166 -5.84 29.88 -14.76
C GLU A 166 -4.67 30.35 -15.63
N LEU A 167 -3.56 29.60 -15.64
CA LEU A 167 -2.40 29.91 -16.48
C LEU A 167 -2.73 29.84 -17.97
N LYS A 168 -3.54 28.86 -18.39
CA LYS A 168 -3.97 28.71 -19.78
C LYS A 168 -4.85 29.89 -20.20
N VAL A 169 -5.85 30.24 -19.40
CA VAL A 169 -6.73 31.39 -19.63
C VAL A 169 -5.93 32.69 -19.72
N GLU A 170 -4.98 32.91 -18.81
CA GLU A 170 -4.13 34.10 -18.81
C GLU A 170 -3.24 34.17 -20.06
N LYS A 171 -2.66 33.04 -20.50
CA LYS A 171 -1.87 32.97 -21.73
C LYS A 171 -2.72 33.29 -22.97
N GLU A 172 -3.93 32.75 -23.05
CA GLU A 172 -4.84 33.04 -24.15
C GLU A 172 -5.29 34.51 -24.16
N ALA A 173 -5.58 35.08 -22.98
CA ALA A 173 -5.93 36.50 -22.86
C ALA A 173 -4.77 37.40 -23.28
N ARG A 174 -3.54 37.08 -22.86
CA ARG A 174 -2.34 37.81 -23.27
C ARG A 174 -2.09 37.70 -24.77
N ALA A 175 -2.27 36.52 -25.36
CA ALA A 175 -2.12 36.33 -26.81
C ALA A 175 -3.14 37.15 -27.61
N ARG A 176 -4.41 37.21 -27.16
CA ARG A 176 -5.43 38.06 -27.77
C ARG A 176 -5.07 39.55 -27.69
N MET A 177 -4.64 40.02 -26.53
CA MET A 177 -4.22 41.41 -26.35
C MET A 177 -3.02 41.77 -27.23
N GLU A 178 -2.06 40.87 -27.39
CA GLU A 178 -0.92 41.08 -28.29
C GLU A 178 -1.39 41.19 -29.74
N GLN A 179 -2.28 40.30 -30.19
CA GLN A 179 -2.85 40.33 -31.53
C GLN A 179 -3.62 41.63 -31.81
N GLU A 180 -4.41 42.11 -30.85
CA GLU A 180 -5.11 43.40 -30.96
C GLU A 180 -4.14 44.57 -31.10
N LYS A 181 -3.07 44.59 -30.28
CA LYS A 181 -2.02 45.60 -30.37
C LYS A 181 -1.31 45.57 -31.72
N ASP A 182 -0.93 44.40 -32.19
CA ASP A 182 -0.28 44.22 -33.49
C ASP A 182 -1.18 44.69 -34.64
N ALA A 183 -2.49 44.41 -34.55
CA ALA A 183 -3.46 44.89 -35.52
C ALA A 183 -3.54 46.43 -35.54
N SER A 184 -3.61 47.07 -34.38
CA SER A 184 -3.59 48.53 -34.28
C SER A 184 -2.27 49.14 -34.78
N ILE A 185 -1.13 48.51 -34.50
CA ILE A 185 0.17 48.95 -35.03
C ILE A 185 0.19 48.85 -36.55
N CYS A 186 -0.32 47.76 -37.13
CA CYS A 186 -0.40 47.60 -38.58
C CYS A 186 -1.32 48.65 -39.22
N GLU A 187 -2.48 48.91 -38.62
CA GLU A 187 -3.41 49.94 -39.10
C GLU A 187 -2.76 51.33 -39.13
N LEU A 188 -2.11 51.73 -38.03
CA LEU A 188 -1.44 53.02 -37.93
C LEU A 188 -0.28 53.14 -38.93
N LYS A 189 0.50 52.07 -39.13
CA LYS A 189 1.56 52.06 -40.15
C LYS A 189 0.98 52.25 -41.55
N ASN A 190 -0.10 51.54 -41.89
CA ASN A 190 -0.75 51.70 -43.19
C ASN A 190 -1.29 53.12 -43.41
N GLN A 191 -1.85 53.75 -42.36
CA GLN A 191 -2.28 55.15 -42.44
C GLN A 191 -1.11 56.10 -42.69
N LEU A 192 0.01 55.88 -41.99
CA LEU A 192 1.23 56.67 -42.19
C LEU A 192 1.77 56.51 -43.60
N ASP A 193 1.89 55.27 -44.10
CA ASP A 193 2.38 54.98 -45.46
C ASP A 193 1.45 55.59 -46.54
N HIS A 194 0.14 55.54 -46.31
CA HIS A 194 -0.84 56.18 -47.20
C HIS A 194 -0.69 57.70 -47.23
N MET A 195 -0.54 58.33 -46.06
CA MET A 195 -0.31 59.77 -45.96
C MET A 195 1.02 60.17 -46.59
N GLU A 196 2.10 59.42 -46.35
CA GLU A 196 3.42 59.66 -46.93
C GLU A 196 3.38 59.58 -48.46
N THR A 197 2.75 58.54 -49.02
CA THR A 197 2.56 58.41 -50.46
C THR A 197 1.71 59.56 -51.03
N GLY A 198 0.68 60.00 -50.29
CA GLY A 198 -0.13 61.15 -50.65
C GLY A 198 0.68 62.46 -50.71
N TYR A 199 1.54 62.70 -49.73
CA TYR A 199 2.43 63.87 -49.72
C TYR A 199 3.48 63.81 -50.83
N GLN A 200 4.10 62.65 -51.05
CA GLN A 200 5.05 62.44 -52.14
C GLN A 200 4.37 62.74 -53.49
N LYS A 201 3.15 62.23 -53.70
CA LYS A 201 2.40 62.50 -54.93
C LYS A 201 2.14 63.98 -55.16
N ILE A 202 1.64 64.71 -54.16
CA ILE A 202 1.38 66.16 -54.29
C ILE A 202 2.68 66.91 -54.62
N LEU A 203 3.79 66.56 -53.96
CA LEU A 203 5.10 67.16 -54.25
C LEU A 203 5.57 66.88 -55.68
N HIS A 204 5.44 65.63 -56.16
CA HIS A 204 5.79 65.28 -57.53
C HIS A 204 4.88 65.99 -58.55
N ASP A 205 3.56 65.94 -58.37
CA ASP A 205 2.60 66.59 -59.26
C ASP A 205 2.84 68.11 -59.37
N THR A 206 3.18 68.76 -58.25
CA THR A 206 3.48 70.21 -58.24
C THR A 206 4.81 70.55 -58.90
N LEU A 207 5.86 69.77 -58.64
CA LEU A 207 7.16 69.95 -59.29
C LEU A 207 7.09 69.69 -60.80
N ASP A 208 6.40 68.64 -61.22
CA ASP A 208 6.20 68.30 -62.63
C ASP A 208 5.39 69.38 -63.37
N SER A 209 4.34 69.91 -62.72
CA SER A 209 3.57 71.04 -63.25
C SER A 209 4.44 72.31 -63.42
N LEU A 210 5.25 72.65 -62.43
CA LEU A 210 6.19 73.78 -62.50
C LEU A 210 7.23 73.58 -63.62
N LEU A 211 7.78 72.37 -63.76
CA LEU A 211 8.73 72.03 -64.82
C LEU A 211 8.10 72.13 -66.21
N SER A 212 6.85 71.66 -66.38
CA SER A 212 6.09 71.81 -67.63
C SER A 212 5.89 73.28 -67.98
N HIS A 213 5.45 74.11 -67.01
CA HIS A 213 5.27 75.54 -67.21
C HIS A 213 6.57 76.27 -67.60
N LEU A 214 7.70 75.89 -66.98
CA LEU A 214 9.02 76.43 -67.33
C LEU A 214 9.45 75.99 -68.74
N ALA A 215 9.19 74.74 -69.12
CA ALA A 215 9.49 74.24 -70.46
C ALA A 215 8.67 74.98 -71.53
N ASP A 216 7.37 75.19 -71.29
CA ASP A 216 6.48 75.92 -72.19
C ASP A 216 6.86 77.40 -72.30
N ALA A 217 7.22 78.05 -71.18
CA ALA A 217 7.71 79.42 -71.20
C ALA A 217 9.02 79.55 -71.98
N ARG A 218 9.95 78.60 -71.79
CA ARG A 218 11.20 78.54 -72.53
C ARG A 218 10.94 78.36 -74.03
N LEU A 219 10.06 77.44 -74.41
CA LEU A 219 9.68 77.20 -75.81
C LEU A 219 9.10 78.46 -76.45
N ARG A 220 8.14 79.12 -75.78
CA ARG A 220 7.55 80.38 -76.28
C ARG A 220 8.60 81.48 -76.46
N TRP A 221 9.55 81.63 -75.53
CA TRP A 221 10.62 82.61 -75.67
C TRP A 221 11.58 82.27 -76.80
N THR A 222 11.91 80.99 -77.01
CA THR A 222 12.73 80.58 -78.16
C THR A 222 11.98 80.80 -79.47
N ASP A 223 10.68 80.47 -79.54
CA ASP A 223 9.86 80.66 -80.73
C ASP A 223 9.74 82.15 -81.07
N GLU A 224 9.40 82.99 -80.09
CA GLU A 224 9.34 84.45 -80.25
C GLU A 224 10.70 85.01 -80.68
N SER A 225 11.79 84.60 -80.02
CA SER A 225 13.15 85.00 -80.40
C SER A 225 13.47 84.60 -81.83
N THR A 226 13.15 83.37 -82.24
CA THR A 226 13.37 82.91 -83.62
C THR A 226 12.48 83.63 -84.63
N SER A 227 11.23 83.95 -84.30
CA SER A 227 10.31 84.73 -85.13
C SER A 227 10.87 86.12 -85.36
N ILE A 228 11.24 86.81 -84.29
CA ILE A 228 11.89 88.14 -84.35
C ILE A 228 13.16 88.09 -85.20
N HIS A 229 14.05 87.11 -84.97
CA HIS A 229 15.27 86.96 -85.76
C HIS A 229 14.98 86.73 -87.25
N LEU A 230 13.93 85.97 -87.58
CA LEU A 230 13.51 85.70 -88.94
C LEU A 230 12.91 86.93 -89.61
N GLU A 231 12.04 87.67 -88.93
CA GLU A 231 11.46 88.94 -89.40
C GLU A 231 12.55 89.97 -89.71
N TYR A 232 13.52 90.16 -88.80
CA TYR A 232 14.65 91.07 -89.06
C TYR A 232 15.54 90.60 -90.20
N LYS A 233 15.76 89.28 -90.33
CA LYS A 233 16.52 88.71 -91.45
C LYS A 233 15.83 88.97 -92.79
N GLU A 234 14.51 88.79 -92.86
CA GLU A 234 13.71 89.07 -94.06
C GLU A 234 13.69 90.57 -94.38
N LEU A 235 13.51 91.43 -93.38
CA LEU A 235 13.53 92.88 -93.53
C LEU A 235 14.90 93.37 -94.07
N LEU A 236 16.01 92.91 -93.50
CA LEU A 236 17.35 93.24 -94.00
C LEU A 236 17.56 92.76 -95.45
N SER A 237 17.07 91.57 -95.77
CA SER A 237 17.10 91.04 -97.14
C SER A 237 16.30 91.90 -98.11
N SER A 238 15.15 92.46 -97.68
CA SER A 238 14.35 93.38 -98.50
C SER A 238 15.06 94.70 -98.82
N PHE A 239 16.00 95.13 -97.98
CA PHE A 239 16.87 96.29 -98.22
C PHE A 239 18.15 95.97 -99.02
N GLY A 240 18.35 94.73 -99.46
CA GLY A 240 19.54 94.31 -100.21
C GLY A 240 20.80 94.09 -99.37
N LEU A 241 20.67 94.07 -98.03
CA LEU A 241 21.76 93.80 -97.10
C LEU A 241 21.79 92.31 -96.77
N ASN A 242 22.89 91.62 -97.06
CA ASN A 242 23.01 90.20 -96.73
C ASN A 242 23.37 90.05 -95.24
N PRO A 243 22.52 89.41 -94.43
CA PRO A 243 22.72 89.30 -92.98
C PRO A 243 23.89 88.38 -92.57
N LEU A 244 24.56 87.70 -93.51
CA LEU A 244 25.78 86.92 -93.27
C LEU A 244 27.09 87.69 -93.54
N GLN A 245 26.99 88.97 -93.97
CA GLN A 245 28.14 89.83 -94.29
C GLN A 245 28.36 90.98 -93.29
N LEU A 246 27.59 91.01 -92.19
CA LEU A 246 27.85 91.79 -90.99
C LEU A 246 28.39 90.87 -89.89
#